data_AF-A0A366XHP8-F1
#
_entry.id   AF-A0A366XHP8-F1
#
_cell.length_a   1.000
_cell.length_b   1.000
_cell.length_c   1.000
_cell.angle_alpha   90.00
_cell.angle_beta   90.00
_cell.angle_gamma   90.00
#
_symmetry.space_group_name_H-M   'P 1'
#
loop_
_entity.id
_entity.type
_entity.pdbx_description
1 polymer ?
#
loop_
_entity_poly.entity_id
_entity_poly.type
_entity_poly.pdbx_seq_one_letter_code
_entity_poly.pdbx_strand_id
1 'polypeptide(L)'
;DRRGVPSEDAEAFFQANSHHFPQIEAGGSGADIDLSAIESAAARTVTKGYLDTYAADVRAMPLDDVQKALTEAESDPLALAARFSVDIPTVLRRLATLPEGYLGRPTGLVVCDASGSILFSKSVPGFAMPRFGEACPFWPIFQALNRPLVPIRKRVVQLGRTAAEFDCYAYAWPQAVSGYDDAPAYHSVMLVRAVEEGAPSAQSATRVGPSCRVCPNDACASRREPSILSEGF
;
A
#
# COMPACT_ATOMS: atom_id res chain seq x y z
N ASP A 1 -9.55 -1.31 28.76
CA ASP A 1 -8.59 -2.15 28.05
C ASP A 1 -9.02 -2.26 26.59
N ARG A 2 -8.69 -1.24 25.77
CA ARG A 2 -8.97 -1.30 24.32
C ARG A 2 -8.00 -2.34 23.76
N ARG A 3 -8.45 -3.59 23.62
CA ARG A 3 -7.73 -4.60 22.85
C ARG A 3 -7.83 -4.20 21.38
N GLY A 4 -7.05 -3.20 20.98
CA GLY A 4 -6.88 -2.80 19.59
C GLY A 4 -6.28 -3.95 18.78
N VAL A 5 -6.51 -3.94 17.47
CA VAL A 5 -5.86 -4.89 16.57
C VAL A 5 -4.39 -4.47 16.48
N PRO A 6 -3.40 -5.34 16.80
CA PRO A 6 -2.00 -4.95 16.85
C PRO A 6 -1.47 -4.25 15.59
N SER A 7 -1.97 -4.63 14.41
CA SER A 7 -1.62 -3.99 13.14
C SER A 7 -2.20 -2.57 13.00
N GLU A 8 -3.42 -2.34 13.51
CA GLU A 8 -4.03 -1.00 13.50
C GLU A 8 -3.30 -0.05 14.45
N ASP A 9 -2.87 -0.55 15.62
CA ASP A 9 -2.05 0.23 16.55
C ASP A 9 -0.68 0.58 15.93
N ALA A 10 -0.06 -0.36 15.20
CA ALA A 10 1.17 -0.11 14.46
C ALA A 10 0.97 0.93 13.34
N GLU A 11 -0.12 0.85 12.60
CA GLU A 11 -0.46 1.83 11.56
C GLU A 11 -0.77 3.21 12.12
N ALA A 12 -1.46 3.27 13.26
CA ALA A 12 -1.70 4.51 13.99
C ALA A 12 -0.38 5.14 14.45
N PHE A 13 0.59 4.33 14.91
CA PHE A 13 1.92 4.81 15.26
C PHE A 13 2.67 5.36 14.03
N PHE A 14 2.65 4.66 12.91
CA PHE A 14 3.24 5.16 11.65
C PHE A 14 2.57 6.45 11.18
N GLN A 15 1.23 6.51 11.24
CA GLN A 15 0.46 7.71 10.90
C GLN A 15 0.81 8.90 11.80
N ALA A 16 0.98 8.69 13.11
CA ALA A 16 1.37 9.73 14.06
C ALA A 16 2.77 10.31 13.78
N ASN A 17 3.64 9.53 13.12
CA ASN A 17 4.96 9.95 12.66
C ASN A 17 4.97 10.33 11.17
N SER A 18 3.81 10.60 10.56
CA SER A 18 3.68 10.92 9.13
C SER A 18 4.33 9.90 8.19
N HIS A 19 4.42 8.63 8.62
CA HIS A 19 5.08 7.52 7.94
C HIS A 19 6.57 7.78 7.64
N HIS A 20 7.23 8.66 8.38
CA HIS A 20 8.60 9.07 8.16
C HIS A 20 9.39 9.11 9.47
N PHE A 21 10.59 8.52 9.49
CA PHE A 21 11.40 8.38 10.69
C PHE A 21 12.81 8.96 10.47
N PRO A 22 13.02 10.26 10.74
CA PRO A 22 14.30 10.94 10.49
C PRO A 22 15.52 10.27 11.15
N GLN A 23 15.32 9.63 12.30
CA GLN A 23 16.38 8.90 13.01
C GLN A 23 16.92 7.74 12.16
N ILE A 24 16.05 7.03 11.45
CA ILE A 24 16.46 5.93 10.56
C ILE A 24 17.05 6.48 9.26
N GLU A 25 16.48 7.58 8.73
CA GLU A 25 17.02 8.27 7.55
C GLU A 25 18.45 8.77 7.77
N ALA A 26 18.80 9.14 9.00
CA ALA A 26 20.16 9.53 9.40
C ALA A 26 21.11 8.36 9.67
N GLY A 27 20.73 7.12 9.32
CA GLY A 27 21.55 5.92 9.49
C GLY A 27 21.31 5.12 10.77
N GLY A 28 20.28 5.47 11.54
CA GLY A 28 19.83 4.68 12.68
C GLY A 28 19.11 3.38 12.29
N SER A 29 18.57 2.70 13.29
CA SER A 29 17.85 1.44 13.17
C SER A 29 16.43 1.55 13.75
N GLY A 30 15.57 0.57 13.43
CA GLY A 30 14.23 0.49 14.03
C GLY A 30 14.25 0.33 15.56
N ALA A 31 15.36 -0.16 16.12
CA ALA A 31 15.52 -0.30 17.57
C ALA A 31 15.72 1.05 18.29
N ASP A 32 16.10 2.10 17.55
CA ASP A 32 16.32 3.45 18.10
C ASP A 32 15.02 4.26 18.24
N ILE A 33 13.90 3.72 17.71
CA ILE A 33 12.59 4.37 17.77
C ILE A 33 11.91 4.03 19.10
N ASP A 34 11.52 5.08 19.84
CA ASP A 34 10.76 4.90 21.07
C ASP A 34 9.33 4.40 20.78
N LEU A 35 9.04 3.20 21.28
CA LEU A 35 7.73 2.55 21.18
C LEU A 35 6.94 2.61 22.48
N SER A 36 7.35 3.44 23.45
CA SER A 36 6.68 3.59 24.76
C SER A 36 5.22 4.03 24.64
N ALA A 37 4.87 4.76 23.57
CA ALA A 37 3.50 5.18 23.25
C ALA A 37 2.58 4.00 22.85
N ILE A 38 3.14 2.82 22.55
CA ILE A 38 2.37 1.63 22.16
C ILE A 38 2.23 0.70 23.38
N GLU A 39 1.04 0.67 23.97
CA GLU A 39 0.74 -0.11 25.18
C GLU A 39 0.90 -1.62 24.95
N SER A 40 0.34 -2.14 23.85
CA SER A 40 0.31 -3.56 23.54
C SER A 40 1.69 -4.10 23.15
N ALA A 41 2.15 -5.15 23.84
CA ALA A 41 3.37 -5.86 23.46
C ALA A 41 3.28 -6.47 22.05
N ALA A 42 2.11 -6.98 21.67
CA ALA A 42 1.88 -7.52 20.33
C ALA A 42 1.97 -6.43 19.26
N ALA A 43 1.40 -5.24 19.53
CA ALA A 43 1.52 -4.10 18.61
C ALA A 43 2.97 -3.64 18.48
N ARG A 44 3.72 -3.57 19.58
CA ARG A 44 5.17 -3.25 19.55
C ARG A 44 5.96 -4.23 18.67
N THR A 45 5.65 -5.53 18.73
CA THR A 45 6.29 -6.53 17.86
C THR A 45 5.99 -6.28 16.39
N VAL A 46 4.72 -6.00 16.04
CA VAL A 46 4.32 -5.67 14.66
C VAL A 46 5.01 -4.40 14.18
N THR A 47 5.02 -3.34 15.00
CA THR A 47 5.67 -2.06 14.68
C THR A 47 7.16 -2.24 14.43
N LYS A 48 7.86 -3.04 15.24
CA LYS A 48 9.29 -3.34 15.03
C LYS A 48 9.55 -3.96 13.67
N GLY A 49 8.76 -4.95 13.26
CA GLY A 49 8.90 -5.57 11.93
C GLY A 49 8.73 -4.57 10.78
N TYR A 50 7.81 -3.62 10.91
CA TYR A 50 7.66 -2.54 9.92
C TYR A 50 8.80 -1.53 9.95
N LEU A 51 9.33 -1.19 11.13
CA LEU A 51 10.50 -0.32 11.24
C LEU A 51 11.77 -0.99 10.70
N ASP A 52 11.94 -2.30 10.87
CA ASP A 52 13.04 -3.06 10.30
C ASP A 52 12.98 -3.07 8.77
N THR A 53 11.77 -3.25 8.23
CA THR A 53 11.50 -3.14 6.78
C THR A 53 11.79 -1.72 6.28
N TYR A 54 11.30 -0.69 6.97
CA TYR A 54 11.56 0.71 6.66
C TYR A 54 13.07 1.00 6.64
N ALA A 55 13.81 0.51 7.64
CA ALA A 55 15.25 0.71 7.73
C ALA A 55 16.01 0.00 6.59
N ALA A 56 15.55 -1.18 6.17
CA ALA A 56 16.09 -1.85 4.99
C ALA A 56 15.84 -1.04 3.72
N ASP A 57 14.62 -0.50 3.56
CA ASP A 57 14.25 0.32 2.40
C ASP A 57 15.07 1.62 2.35
N VAL A 58 15.30 2.29 3.49
CA VAL A 58 16.16 3.49 3.59
C VAL A 58 17.60 3.19 3.19
N ARG A 59 18.17 2.07 3.66
CA ARG A 59 19.54 1.67 3.28
C ARG A 59 19.65 1.39 1.79
N ALA A 60 18.61 0.81 1.20
CA ALA A 60 18.57 0.47 -0.22
C ALA A 60 18.29 1.69 -1.12
N MET A 61 17.54 2.66 -0.61
CA MET A 61 17.12 3.87 -1.31
C MET A 61 17.22 5.12 -0.41
N PRO A 62 18.45 5.65 -0.19
CA PRO A 62 18.68 6.82 0.67
C PRO A 62 17.88 8.05 0.21
N LEU A 63 17.39 8.85 1.16
CA LEU A 63 16.47 9.97 0.87
C LEU A 63 17.03 10.96 -0.16
N ASP A 64 18.28 11.40 0.00
CA ASP A 64 18.91 12.39 -0.87
C ASP A 64 19.07 11.88 -2.31
N ASP A 65 19.41 10.60 -2.46
CA ASP A 65 19.54 9.96 -3.77
C ASP A 65 18.19 9.80 -4.45
N VAL A 66 17.15 9.45 -3.69
CA VAL A 66 15.76 9.38 -4.18
C VAL A 66 15.29 10.77 -4.59
N GLN A 67 15.56 11.80 -3.78
CA GLN A 67 15.21 13.18 -4.10
C GLN A 67 15.82 13.59 -5.45
N LYS A 68 17.12 13.35 -5.63
CA LYS A 68 17.82 13.63 -6.87
C LYS A 68 17.20 12.88 -8.05
N ALA A 69 16.90 11.59 -7.87
CA ALA A 69 16.26 10.78 -8.91
C ALA A 69 14.89 11.34 -9.33
N LEU A 70 14.08 11.76 -8.37
CA LEU A 70 12.76 12.34 -8.62
C LEU A 70 12.83 13.69 -9.35
N THR A 71 13.87 14.49 -9.10
CA THR A 71 14.06 15.77 -9.81
C THR A 71 14.52 15.61 -11.26
N GLU A 72 15.17 14.49 -11.60
CA GLU A 72 15.85 14.33 -12.89
C GLU A 72 14.92 13.90 -14.04
N ALA A 73 13.92 13.03 -13.81
CA ALA A 73 12.97 12.73 -14.89
C ALA A 73 11.71 11.95 -14.50
N GLU A 74 11.67 11.13 -13.43
CA GLU A 74 10.53 10.22 -13.31
C GLU A 74 10.29 9.66 -11.90
N SER A 75 9.00 9.55 -11.55
CA SER A 75 8.53 8.78 -10.39
C SER A 75 7.97 7.42 -10.80
N ASP A 76 8.45 6.88 -11.93
CA ASP A 76 8.12 5.53 -12.39
C ASP A 76 8.82 4.50 -11.49
N PRO A 77 8.07 3.63 -10.80
CA PRO A 77 8.67 2.63 -9.92
C PRO A 77 9.63 1.67 -10.61
N LEU A 78 9.44 1.36 -11.90
CA LEU A 78 10.33 0.44 -12.62
C LEU A 78 11.68 1.10 -12.94
N ALA A 79 11.66 2.34 -13.41
CA ALA A 79 12.88 3.12 -13.61
C ALA A 79 13.69 3.28 -12.31
N LEU A 80 13.01 3.53 -11.18
CA LEU A 80 13.65 3.63 -9.87
C LEU A 80 14.22 2.28 -9.42
N ALA A 81 13.51 1.17 -9.61
CA ALA A 81 14.01 -0.17 -9.27
C ALA A 81 15.32 -0.47 -10.01
N ALA A 82 15.37 -0.15 -11.32
CA ALA A 82 16.58 -0.30 -12.13
C ALA A 82 17.72 0.63 -11.65
N ARG A 83 17.41 1.90 -11.38
CA ARG A 83 18.40 2.90 -10.92
C ARG A 83 19.07 2.51 -9.61
N PHE A 84 18.29 2.05 -8.63
CA PHE A 84 18.79 1.69 -7.31
C PHE A 84 19.22 0.23 -7.20
N SER A 85 19.00 -0.59 -8.25
CA SER A 85 19.27 -2.03 -8.23
C SER A 85 18.56 -2.76 -7.08
N VAL A 86 17.28 -2.43 -6.88
CA VAL A 86 16.42 -2.97 -5.81
C VAL A 86 15.17 -3.61 -6.39
N ASP A 87 14.46 -4.39 -5.57
CA ASP A 87 13.18 -4.96 -5.96
C ASP A 87 12.04 -3.92 -6.01
N ILE A 88 10.99 -4.23 -6.77
CA ILE A 88 9.81 -3.36 -6.92
C ILE A 88 9.13 -3.10 -5.57
N PRO A 89 8.93 -4.09 -4.68
CA PRO A 89 8.35 -3.85 -3.37
C PRO A 89 9.07 -2.78 -2.54
N THR A 90 10.40 -2.77 -2.55
CA THR A 90 11.25 -1.76 -1.88
C THR A 90 10.97 -0.38 -2.43
N VAL A 91 10.91 -0.22 -3.76
CA VAL A 91 10.58 1.07 -4.39
C VAL A 91 9.20 1.56 -3.99
N LEU A 92 8.19 0.69 -4.06
CA LEU A 92 6.81 1.07 -3.74
C LEU A 92 6.67 1.46 -2.27
N ARG A 93 7.26 0.70 -1.34
CA ARG A 93 7.29 1.08 0.08
C ARG A 93 8.03 2.40 0.30
N ARG A 94 9.18 2.59 -0.34
CA ARG A 94 9.98 3.81 -0.20
C ARG A 94 9.22 5.05 -0.67
N LEU A 95 8.61 5.00 -1.85
CA LEU A 95 7.78 6.09 -2.38
C LEU A 95 6.63 6.44 -1.44
N ALA A 96 6.03 5.44 -0.79
CA ALA A 96 4.95 5.67 0.16
C ALA A 96 5.42 6.29 1.49
N THR A 97 6.70 6.24 1.83
CA THR A 97 7.24 6.75 3.10
C THR A 97 8.11 8.00 2.96
N LEU A 98 8.19 8.56 1.75
CA LEU A 98 8.82 9.86 1.55
C LEU A 98 8.06 10.97 2.32
N PRO A 99 8.78 12.00 2.81
CA PRO A 99 8.14 13.17 3.40
C PRO A 99 7.13 13.82 2.44
N GLU A 100 6.14 14.49 3.03
CA GLU A 100 5.16 15.25 2.24
C GLU A 100 5.85 16.26 1.32
N GLY A 101 5.28 16.45 0.12
CA GLY A 101 5.82 17.34 -0.91
C GLY A 101 6.78 16.69 -1.91
N TYR A 102 7.45 15.58 -1.57
CA TYR A 102 8.44 14.93 -2.47
C TYR A 102 7.81 14.39 -3.76
N LEU A 103 6.59 13.84 -3.68
CA LEU A 103 5.88 13.29 -4.84
C LEU A 103 4.83 14.24 -5.43
N GLY A 104 4.71 15.43 -4.87
CA GLY A 104 3.71 16.45 -5.26
C GLY A 104 2.25 16.08 -4.99
N ARG A 105 1.96 14.82 -4.60
CA ARG A 105 0.59 14.33 -4.40
C ARG A 105 0.49 13.29 -3.27
N PRO A 106 -0.67 13.20 -2.60
CA PRO A 106 -0.91 12.15 -1.61
C PRO A 106 -0.68 10.76 -2.18
N THR A 107 0.06 9.95 -1.43
CA THR A 107 0.44 8.58 -1.80
C THR A 107 0.15 7.63 -0.64
N GLY A 108 -0.66 6.62 -0.93
CA GLY A 108 -0.99 5.53 -0.03
C GLY A 108 -0.27 4.24 -0.42
N LEU A 109 -0.33 3.25 0.48
CA LEU A 109 0.29 1.95 0.30
C LEU A 109 -0.60 0.89 0.92
N VAL A 110 -0.73 -0.25 0.26
CA VAL A 110 -1.36 -1.43 0.85
C VAL A 110 -0.44 -2.62 0.62
N VAL A 111 -0.26 -3.44 1.64
CA VAL A 111 0.44 -4.73 1.57
C VAL A 111 -0.53 -5.81 2.05
N CYS A 112 -0.63 -6.91 1.31
CA CYS A 112 -1.45 -8.06 1.69
C CYS A 112 -0.71 -9.37 1.43
N ASP A 113 -1.21 -10.47 1.99
CA ASP A 113 -0.83 -11.81 1.60
C ASP A 113 -1.80 -12.41 0.56
N ALA A 114 -1.53 -13.65 0.13
CA ALA A 114 -2.35 -14.38 -0.82
C ALA A 114 -3.75 -14.76 -0.30
N SER A 115 -3.98 -14.74 1.02
CA SER A 115 -5.32 -14.92 1.59
C SER A 115 -6.20 -13.67 1.45
N GLY A 116 -5.61 -12.55 1.03
CA GLY A 116 -6.25 -11.25 0.98
C GLY A 116 -6.21 -10.49 2.31
N SER A 117 -5.50 -11.03 3.31
CA SER A 117 -5.32 -10.37 4.60
C SER A 117 -4.43 -9.15 4.44
N ILE A 118 -4.90 -7.99 4.90
CA ILE A 118 -4.12 -6.75 4.85
C ILE A 118 -3.06 -6.78 5.95
N LEU A 119 -1.80 -6.76 5.56
CA LEU A 119 -0.67 -6.72 6.47
C LEU A 119 -0.44 -5.29 6.93
N PHE A 120 -0.23 -4.38 5.98
CA PHE A 120 0.00 -2.95 6.24
C PHE A 120 -0.85 -2.07 5.32
N SER A 121 -1.34 -0.94 5.84
CA SER A 121 -2.08 0.05 5.05
C SER A 121 -1.73 1.47 5.48
N LYS A 122 -1.20 2.25 4.53
CA LYS A 122 -1.14 3.71 4.57
C LYS A 122 -2.31 4.26 3.75
N SER A 123 -3.26 4.89 4.44
CA SER A 123 -4.43 5.50 3.80
C SER A 123 -4.07 6.70 2.93
N VAL A 124 -4.86 6.94 1.89
CA VAL A 124 -4.83 8.15 1.08
C VAL A 124 -6.25 8.71 0.94
N PRO A 125 -6.47 10.04 1.03
CA PRO A 125 -7.81 10.61 0.93
C PRO A 125 -8.55 10.15 -0.33
N GLY A 126 -9.83 9.78 -0.16
CA GLY A 126 -10.67 9.27 -1.25
C GLY A 126 -10.48 7.80 -1.60
N PHE A 127 -9.46 7.12 -1.06
CA PHE A 127 -9.25 5.68 -1.26
C PHE A 127 -9.53 4.90 0.03
N ALA A 128 -10.72 4.32 0.13
CA ALA A 128 -11.13 3.53 1.28
C ALA A 128 -11.00 2.02 0.99
N MET A 129 -9.95 1.41 1.51
CA MET A 129 -9.75 -0.04 1.50
C MET A 129 -10.09 -0.63 2.87
N PRO A 130 -11.09 -1.52 3.00
CA PRO A 130 -11.39 -2.14 4.27
C PRO A 130 -10.28 -3.11 4.63
N ARG A 131 -9.84 -3.07 5.89
CA ARG A 131 -8.93 -4.06 6.47
C ARG A 131 -9.58 -5.43 6.59
N PHE A 132 -10.86 -5.44 6.98
CA PHE A 132 -11.63 -6.65 7.26
C PHE A 132 -12.76 -6.84 6.25
N GLY A 133 -13.06 -8.10 5.96
CA GLY A 133 -14.15 -8.48 5.07
C GLY A 133 -13.73 -8.63 3.61
N GLU A 134 -14.72 -8.68 2.73
CA GLU A 134 -14.54 -9.08 1.33
C GLU A 134 -14.25 -7.90 0.41
N ALA A 135 -12.97 -7.52 0.36
CA ALA A 135 -12.45 -6.48 -0.52
C ALA A 135 -12.73 -6.75 -2.01
N CYS A 136 -12.84 -5.70 -2.83
CA CYS A 136 -13.10 -5.84 -4.27
C CYS A 136 -11.96 -6.59 -4.98
N PRO A 137 -12.23 -7.69 -5.71
CA PRO A 137 -11.18 -8.50 -6.34
C PRO A 137 -10.52 -7.79 -7.54
N PHE A 138 -11.10 -6.68 -8.01
CA PHE A 138 -10.56 -5.90 -9.12
C PHE A 138 -9.53 -4.85 -8.70
N TRP A 139 -9.25 -4.70 -7.39
CA TRP A 139 -8.11 -3.91 -6.98
C TRP A 139 -6.79 -4.52 -7.50
N PRO A 140 -5.89 -3.68 -8.06
CA PRO A 140 -4.65 -4.16 -8.65
C PRO A 140 -3.79 -5.03 -7.73
N ILE A 141 -3.83 -4.81 -6.41
CA ILE A 141 -3.12 -5.63 -5.43
C ILE A 141 -3.50 -7.12 -5.49
N PHE A 142 -4.79 -7.44 -5.67
CA PHE A 142 -5.25 -8.83 -5.79
C PHE A 142 -5.06 -9.36 -7.21
N GLN A 143 -5.15 -8.50 -8.23
CA GLN A 143 -4.81 -8.89 -9.59
C GLN A 143 -3.33 -9.28 -9.74
N ALA A 144 -2.43 -8.69 -8.94
CA ALA A 144 -1.01 -9.04 -8.92
C ALA A 144 -0.76 -10.46 -8.43
N LEU A 145 -1.53 -10.94 -7.44
CA LEU A 145 -1.42 -12.31 -6.93
C LEU A 145 -1.71 -13.38 -8.01
N ASN A 146 -2.55 -13.05 -9.00
CA ASN A 146 -2.83 -13.95 -10.13
C ASN A 146 -1.72 -13.98 -11.20
N ARG A 147 -0.75 -13.06 -11.12
CA ARG A 147 0.41 -12.98 -12.02
C ARG A 147 1.65 -12.53 -11.23
N PRO A 148 2.15 -13.36 -10.30
CA PRO A 148 3.33 -13.02 -9.52
C PRO A 148 4.51 -12.66 -10.41
N LEU A 149 5.36 -11.77 -9.91
CA LEU A 149 6.55 -11.25 -10.59
C LEU A 149 6.28 -10.39 -11.84
N VAL A 150 5.02 -10.06 -12.13
CA VAL A 150 4.63 -9.16 -13.23
C VAL A 150 4.12 -7.83 -12.68
N PRO A 151 4.80 -6.69 -12.92
CA PRO A 151 4.31 -5.39 -12.47
C PRO A 151 3.01 -4.99 -13.16
N ILE A 152 2.12 -4.37 -12.37
CA ILE A 152 0.85 -3.85 -12.85
C ILE A 152 0.83 -2.36 -12.63
N ARG A 153 0.56 -1.59 -13.69
CA ARG A 153 0.10 -0.21 -13.60
C ARG A 153 -1.35 -0.15 -14.05
N LYS A 154 -2.22 0.46 -13.25
CA LYS A 154 -3.65 0.57 -13.57
C LYS A 154 -4.27 1.83 -12.99
N ARG A 155 -4.99 2.57 -13.82
CA ARG A 155 -5.91 3.63 -13.37
C ARG A 155 -7.18 2.98 -12.83
N VAL A 156 -7.58 3.36 -11.61
CA VAL A 156 -8.84 2.90 -11.00
C VAL A 156 -9.71 4.09 -10.63
N VAL A 157 -11.03 3.92 -10.75
CA VAL A 157 -12.03 4.80 -10.15
C VAL A 157 -12.51 4.13 -8.87
N GLN A 158 -12.09 4.66 -7.72
CA GLN A 158 -12.60 4.21 -6.43
C GLN A 158 -14.01 4.75 -6.25
N LEU A 159 -14.99 3.85 -6.21
CA LEU A 159 -16.38 4.15 -5.94
C LEU A 159 -16.62 4.24 -4.43
N GLY A 160 -17.50 5.16 -4.05
CA GLY A 160 -17.84 5.45 -2.66
C GLY A 160 -18.81 6.64 -2.61
N ARG A 161 -18.77 7.42 -1.52
CA ARG A 161 -19.57 8.65 -1.42
C ARG A 161 -19.21 9.68 -2.49
N THR A 162 -17.91 9.83 -2.74
CA THR A 162 -17.37 10.64 -3.84
C THR A 162 -16.43 9.74 -4.62
N ALA A 163 -16.67 9.59 -5.92
CA ALA A 163 -15.77 8.83 -6.77
C ALA A 163 -14.48 9.61 -7.01
N ALA A 164 -13.33 8.93 -6.93
CA ALA A 164 -12.03 9.53 -7.16
C ALA A 164 -11.13 8.58 -7.97
N GLU A 165 -10.26 9.16 -8.80
CA GLU A 165 -9.34 8.42 -9.66
C GLU A 165 -7.94 8.31 -9.03
N PHE A 166 -7.34 7.12 -9.17
CA PHE A 166 -6.02 6.81 -8.65
C PHE A 166 -5.19 6.05 -9.67
N ASP A 167 -3.91 6.41 -9.78
CA ASP A 167 -2.91 5.57 -10.45
C ASP A 167 -2.35 4.58 -9.42
N CYS A 168 -2.55 3.29 -9.70
CA CYS A 168 -2.09 2.20 -8.85
C CYS A 168 -0.93 1.44 -9.50
N TYR A 169 0.09 1.14 -8.70
CA TYR A 169 1.23 0.31 -9.08
C TYR A 169 1.26 -0.89 -8.14
N ALA A 170 1.10 -2.10 -8.66
CA ALA A 170 1.01 -3.31 -7.85
C ALA A 170 1.97 -4.40 -8.32
N TYR A 171 2.44 -5.20 -7.37
CA TYR A 171 3.37 -6.30 -7.60
C TYR A 171 3.22 -7.37 -6.53
N ALA A 172 3.25 -8.64 -6.94
CA ALA A 172 3.23 -9.78 -6.02
C ALA A 172 4.49 -10.62 -6.17
N TRP A 173 5.02 -11.13 -5.05
CA TRP A 173 6.26 -11.89 -5.00
C TRP A 173 6.19 -13.01 -3.95
N PRO A 174 6.88 -14.15 -4.21
CA PRO A 174 7.00 -15.22 -3.23
C PRO A 174 7.89 -14.77 -2.07
N GLN A 175 7.54 -15.18 -0.85
CA GLN A 175 8.41 -15.08 0.32
C GLN A 175 9.47 -16.19 0.28
N ALA A 176 10.56 -15.96 1.01
CA ALA A 176 11.66 -16.93 1.08
C ALA A 176 11.17 -18.28 1.63
N VAL A 177 11.73 -19.36 1.06
CA VAL A 177 11.50 -20.75 1.46
C VAL A 177 12.82 -21.39 1.87
N SER A 178 12.75 -22.43 2.72
CA SER A 178 13.94 -23.07 3.29
C SER A 178 14.37 -24.35 2.55
N GLY A 179 13.45 -24.93 1.76
CA GLY A 179 13.71 -26.15 0.99
C GLY A 179 12.80 -26.28 -0.22
N TYR A 180 13.03 -27.33 -1.00
CA TYR A 180 12.30 -27.60 -2.25
C TYR A 180 10.83 -27.99 -2.02
N ASP A 181 10.49 -28.48 -0.82
CA ASP A 181 9.15 -28.95 -0.49
C ASP A 181 8.26 -27.87 0.14
N ASP A 182 8.83 -26.68 0.41
CA ASP A 182 8.10 -25.56 0.98
C ASP A 182 7.30 -24.83 -0.11
N ALA A 183 5.98 -24.70 0.09
CA ALA A 183 5.18 -23.79 -0.72
C ALA A 183 5.41 -22.34 -0.25
N PRO A 184 5.84 -21.41 -1.11
CA PRO A 184 6.03 -20.03 -0.70
C PRO A 184 4.68 -19.38 -0.39
N ALA A 185 4.61 -18.67 0.73
CA ALA A 185 3.61 -17.63 0.88
C ALA A 185 3.86 -16.54 -0.17
N TYR A 186 2.80 -15.91 -0.68
CA TYR A 186 2.93 -14.75 -1.56
C TYR A 186 2.47 -13.50 -0.84
N HIS A 187 3.26 -12.45 -0.96
CA HIS A 187 2.84 -11.10 -0.61
C HIS A 187 2.55 -10.31 -1.88
N SER A 188 1.70 -9.30 -1.75
CA SER A 188 1.43 -8.32 -2.77
C SER A 188 1.45 -6.93 -2.16
N VAL A 189 1.97 -5.97 -2.91
CA VAL A 189 2.04 -4.56 -2.53
C VAL A 189 1.39 -3.72 -3.60
N MET A 190 0.75 -2.64 -3.20
CA MET A 190 0.18 -1.65 -4.11
C MET A 190 0.42 -0.24 -3.59
N LEU A 191 1.10 0.57 -4.40
CA LEU A 191 1.17 2.01 -4.24
C LEU A 191 -0.07 2.64 -4.87
N VAL A 192 -0.69 3.60 -4.18
CA VAL A 192 -1.88 4.31 -4.64
C VAL A 192 -1.59 5.79 -4.70
N ARG A 193 -1.67 6.42 -5.88
CA ARG A 193 -1.40 7.84 -6.07
C ARG A 193 -2.64 8.56 -6.57
N ALA A 194 -2.99 9.67 -5.93
CA ALA A 194 -4.09 10.51 -6.41
C ALA A 194 -3.80 11.07 -7.80
N VAL A 195 -4.82 11.02 -8.68
CA VAL A 195 -4.76 11.66 -10.00
C VAL A 195 -4.97 13.17 -9.83
N GLU A 196 -4.25 13.96 -10.62
CA GLU A 196 -4.35 15.42 -10.63
C GLU A 196 -5.73 15.87 -11.12
N GLU A 197 -6.26 16.92 -10.51
CA GLU A 197 -7.46 17.57 -11.01
C GLU A 197 -7.23 18.06 -12.44
N GLY A 198 -8.15 17.72 -13.35
CA GLY A 198 -8.06 18.09 -14.76
C GLY A 198 -7.19 17.15 -15.63
N ALA A 199 -6.54 16.14 -15.06
CA ALA A 199 -5.92 15.09 -15.86
C ALA A 199 -7.01 14.37 -16.69
N PRO A 200 -6.74 14.02 -17.97
CA PRO A 200 -7.72 13.32 -18.77
C PRO A 200 -8.15 12.03 -18.08
N SER A 201 -9.47 11.88 -17.88
CA SER A 201 -10.03 10.64 -17.34
C SER A 201 -9.67 9.51 -18.29
N ALA A 202 -9.13 8.42 -17.75
CA ALA A 202 -8.87 7.27 -18.57
C ALA A 202 -10.21 6.62 -18.90
N GLN A 203 -10.63 6.67 -20.17
CA GLN A 203 -11.88 6.04 -20.64
C GLN A 203 -11.97 4.54 -20.28
N SER A 204 -10.83 3.88 -19.98
CA SER A 204 -10.71 2.48 -19.57
C SER A 204 -10.40 2.27 -18.07
N ALA A 205 -10.55 3.30 -17.23
CA ALA A 205 -10.29 3.18 -15.79
C ALA A 205 -11.19 2.12 -15.18
N THR A 206 -10.59 1.20 -14.42
CA THR A 206 -11.37 0.12 -13.77
C THR A 206 -12.10 0.66 -12.57
N ARG A 207 -13.42 0.48 -12.54
CA ARG A 207 -14.27 0.84 -11.41
C ARG A 207 -14.12 -0.21 -10.30
N VAL A 208 -13.75 0.23 -9.12
CA VAL A 208 -13.53 -0.60 -7.93
C VAL A 208 -14.33 -0.05 -6.76
N GLY A 209 -14.71 -0.88 -5.80
CA GLY A 209 -15.43 -0.45 -4.60
C GLY A 209 -14.79 -1.02 -3.34
N PRO A 210 -15.20 -0.55 -2.15
CA PRO A 210 -14.63 -1.04 -0.88
C PRO A 210 -14.94 -2.52 -0.64
N SER A 211 -16.19 -2.94 -0.82
CA SER A 211 -16.66 -4.33 -0.79
C SER A 211 -17.98 -4.45 -1.55
N CYS A 212 -18.42 -5.67 -1.90
CA CYS A 212 -19.71 -5.85 -2.60
C CYS A 212 -20.88 -5.25 -1.82
N ARG A 213 -20.94 -5.46 -0.49
CA ARG A 213 -21.98 -4.95 0.41
C ARG A 213 -22.24 -3.45 0.28
N VAL A 214 -21.19 -2.65 0.10
CA VAL A 214 -21.26 -1.19 0.13
C VAL A 214 -20.73 -0.55 -1.16
N CYS A 215 -20.66 -1.32 -2.25
CA CYS A 215 -20.27 -0.79 -3.55
C CYS A 215 -21.51 -0.30 -4.32
N PRO A 216 -21.54 0.96 -4.77
CA PRO A 216 -22.69 1.53 -5.49
C PRO A 216 -22.80 1.07 -6.96
N ASN A 217 -21.89 0.22 -7.46
CA ASN A 217 -21.95 -0.28 -8.84
C ASN A 217 -22.99 -1.39 -9.00
N ASP A 218 -24.20 -1.04 -9.42
CA ASP A 218 -25.30 -1.97 -9.71
C ASP A 218 -24.99 -2.95 -10.85
N ALA A 219 -24.33 -2.50 -11.91
CA ALA A 219 -24.00 -3.28 -13.10
C ALA A 219 -22.73 -4.16 -12.98
N CYS A 220 -22.25 -4.44 -11.77
CA CYS A 220 -21.03 -5.24 -11.56
C CYS A 220 -21.30 -6.74 -11.76
N ALA A 221 -20.85 -7.31 -12.90
CA ALA A 221 -21.00 -8.73 -13.21
C ALA A 221 -20.28 -9.70 -12.24
N SER A 222 -19.30 -9.19 -11.47
CA SER A 222 -18.58 -9.99 -10.46
C SER A 222 -19.05 -9.72 -9.03
N ARG A 223 -20.25 -9.15 -8.87
CA ARG A 223 -20.86 -8.91 -7.57
C ARG A 223 -21.15 -10.24 -6.87
N ARG A 224 -20.60 -10.40 -5.66
CA ARG A 224 -20.78 -11.59 -4.81
C ARG A 224 -22.06 -11.56 -3.98
N GLU A 225 -22.47 -10.36 -3.54
CA GLU A 225 -23.70 -10.15 -2.76
C GLU A 225 -24.36 -8.80 -3.13
N PRO A 226 -25.67 -8.66 -2.91
CA PRO A 226 -26.38 -7.39 -3.09
C PRO A 226 -25.75 -6.26 -2.27
N SER A 227 -25.81 -5.04 -2.81
CA SER A 227 -25.36 -3.85 -2.09
C SER A 227 -26.50 -3.32 -1.22
N ILE A 228 -26.19 -2.97 0.03
CA ILE A 228 -27.12 -2.28 0.94
C ILE A 228 -27.33 -0.81 0.56
N LEU A 229 -26.55 -0.29 -0.39
CA LEU A 229 -26.72 1.06 -0.94
C LEU A 229 -27.63 1.07 -2.16
N SER A 230 -27.85 -0.09 -2.80
CA SER A 230 -28.52 -0.16 -4.09
C SER A 230 -30.05 -0.21 -3.98
N GLU A 231 -30.63 -0.46 -2.81
CA GLU A 231 -32.09 -0.47 -2.60
C GLU A 231 -32.48 -0.02 -1.18
N GLY A 232 -33.45 0.89 -1.13
CA GLY A 232 -34.38 1.01 -0.01
C GLY A 232 -35.31 -0.20 0.02
N PHE A 233 -35.68 -0.61 1.23
CA PHE A 233 -36.72 -1.59 1.50
C PHE A 233 -38.08 -1.17 0.93
#